data_AF-A0A349TDV8-F1
#
_entry.id   AF-A0A349TDV8-F1
#
_cell.length_a   1.000
_cell.length_b   1.000
_cell.length_c   1.000
_cell.angle_alpha   90.00
_cell.angle_beta   90.00
_cell.angle_gamma   90.00
#
_symmetry.space_group_name_H-M   'P 1'
#
loop_
_entity.id
_entity.type
_entity.pdbx_description
1 polymer ?
#
loop_
_entity_poly.entity_id
_entity_poly.type
_entity_poly.pdbx_seq_one_letter_code
_entity_poly.pdbx_strand_id
1 'polypeptide(L)'
;AVAFLFLAYPILDSFAATDGVAREAKAMAMWLTIIPFAGVSSFIFDGVFVGASWTRAMLISMRCATAASSMSLWLTWPIGNHGLWLSFVLFLLVRTGLQLALMPRLLRQSFASALPQ
;
A
#
# COMPACT_ATOMS: atom_id res chain seq x y z
N ALA A 1 4.36 0.16 15.92
CA ALA A 1 5.59 0.74 15.33
C ALA A 1 6.83 0.32 16.12
N VAL A 2 6.91 0.63 17.42
CA VAL A 2 8.09 0.36 18.26
C VAL A 2 8.49 -1.14 18.29
N ALA A 3 7.53 -2.06 18.45
CA ALA A 3 7.79 -3.49 18.42
C ALA A 3 8.38 -3.98 17.06
N PHE A 4 7.98 -3.36 15.95
CA PHE A 4 8.52 -3.67 14.62
C PHE A 4 9.99 -3.26 14.52
N LEU A 5 10.38 -2.13 15.11
CA LEU A 5 11.77 -1.68 15.12
C LEU A 5 12.66 -2.60 15.96
N PHE A 6 12.16 -3.08 17.11
CA PHE A 6 12.91 -4.01 17.96
C PHE A 6 13.00 -5.44 17.38
N LEU A 7 11.96 -5.93 16.70
CA LEU A 7 12.01 -7.24 16.04
C LEU A 7 12.63 -7.22 14.64
N ALA A 8 12.79 -6.07 13.99
CA ALA A 8 13.29 -6.00 12.62
C ALA A 8 14.65 -6.68 12.46
N TYR A 9 15.65 -6.32 13.29
CA TYR A 9 17.01 -6.85 13.18
C TYR A 9 17.10 -8.38 13.38
N PRO A 10 16.58 -8.98 14.49
CA PRO A 10 16.67 -10.42 14.69
C PRO A 10 15.87 -11.22 13.65
N ILE A 11 14.74 -10.70 13.17
CA ILE A 11 14.01 -11.33 12.06
C ILE A 11 14.86 -11.27 10.79
N LEU A 12 15.39 -10.11 10.43
CA LEU A 12 16.19 -9.95 9.21
C LEU A 12 17.41 -10.86 9.20
N ASP A 13 18.09 -11.02 10.35
CA ASP A 13 19.23 -11.94 10.47
C ASP A 13 18.81 -13.41 10.38
N SER A 14 17.61 -13.78 10.85
CA SER A 14 17.10 -15.15 10.72
C SER A 14 16.71 -15.53 9.29
N PHE A 15 16.32 -14.57 8.45
CA PHE A 15 15.89 -14.81 7.07
C PHE A 15 16.98 -14.54 6.03
N ALA A 16 18.07 -13.86 6.41
CA ALA A 16 19.16 -13.55 5.50
C ALA A 16 20.01 -14.80 5.22
N ALA A 17 20.08 -15.19 3.95
CA ALA A 17 20.88 -16.34 3.52
C ALA A 17 22.40 -16.09 3.59
N THR A 18 22.82 -14.82 3.54
CA THR A 18 24.22 -14.39 3.60
C THR A 18 24.35 -13.05 4.32
N ASP A 19 25.56 -12.75 4.82
CA ASP A 19 25.86 -11.48 5.48
C ASP A 19 25.63 -10.25 4.56
N GLY A 20 25.81 -10.42 3.26
CA GLY A 20 25.54 -9.39 2.26
C GLY A 20 24.04 -9.04 2.20
N VAL A 21 23.18 -10.06 2.18
CA VAL A 21 21.72 -9.87 2.18
C VAL A 21 21.25 -9.25 3.50
N ALA A 22 21.80 -9.70 4.64
CA ALA A 22 21.47 -9.14 5.95
C ALA A 22 21.77 -7.63 6.01
N ARG A 23 22.92 -7.20 5.49
CA ARG A 23 23.33 -5.80 5.48
C ARG A 23 22.40 -4.93 4.63
N GLU A 24 22.09 -5.38 3.42
CA GLU A 24 21.15 -4.67 2.53
C GLU A 24 19.74 -4.61 3.12
N ALA A 25 19.26 -5.70 3.71
CA ALA A 25 17.94 -5.75 4.34
C ALA A 25 17.85 -4.79 5.54
N LYS A 26 18.91 -4.71 6.35
CA LYS A 26 19.01 -3.73 7.46
C LYS A 26 19.01 -2.29 6.96
N ALA A 27 19.67 -1.99 5.84
CA ALA A 27 19.64 -0.66 5.22
C ALA A 27 18.22 -0.26 4.76
N MET A 28 17.37 -1.24 4.46
CA MET A 28 15.97 -1.05 4.06
C MET A 28 14.96 -1.19 5.22
N ALA A 29 15.41 -1.39 6.46
CA ALA A 29 14.55 -1.70 7.61
C ALA A 29 13.43 -0.65 7.86
N MET A 30 13.68 0.62 7.51
CA MET A 30 12.67 1.68 7.56
C MET A 30 11.48 1.37 6.63
N TRP A 31 11.75 0.98 5.38
CA TRP A 31 10.72 0.64 4.40
C TRP A 31 9.94 -0.62 4.81
N LEU A 32 10.65 -1.63 5.32
CA LEU A 32 10.05 -2.85 5.89
C LEU A 32 9.11 -2.53 7.07
N THR A 33 9.38 -1.46 7.83
CA THR A 33 8.50 -1.02 8.92
C THR A 33 7.28 -0.27 8.40
N ILE A 34 7.40 0.51 7.32
CA ILE A 34 6.29 1.32 6.77
C ILE A 34 5.25 0.45 6.06
N ILE A 35 5.69 -0.57 5.34
CA ILE A 35 4.82 -1.38 4.48
C ILE A 35 3.67 -2.08 5.19
N PRO A 36 3.84 -2.69 6.37
CA PRO A 36 2.72 -3.29 7.08
C PRO A 36 1.59 -2.29 7.33
N PHE A 37 1.91 -1.03 7.67
CA PHE A 37 0.89 -0.01 7.93
C PHE A 37 0.19 0.44 6.64
N ALA A 38 0.96 0.70 5.58
CA ALA A 38 0.41 1.08 4.27
C ALA A 38 -0.42 -0.07 3.66
N GLY A 39 0.09 -1.30 3.79
CA GLY A 39 -0.53 -2.52 3.27
C GLY A 39 -1.81 -2.89 4.00
N VAL A 40 -1.82 -2.92 5.34
CA VAL A 40 -3.03 -3.21 6.14
C VAL A 40 -4.17 -2.28 5.75
N SER A 41 -3.88 -0.99 5.61
CA SER A 41 -4.88 -0.01 5.17
C SER A 41 -5.45 -0.41 3.80
N SER A 42 -4.59 -0.67 2.81
CA SER A 42 -5.04 -1.09 1.47
C SER A 42 -5.86 -2.38 1.48
N PHE A 43 -5.48 -3.38 2.29
CA PHE A 43 -6.20 -4.66 2.36
C PHE A 43 -7.59 -4.51 3.00
N ILE A 44 -7.74 -3.64 4.01
CA ILE A 44 -9.05 -3.36 4.63
C ILE A 44 -10.01 -2.75 3.59
N PHE A 45 -9.55 -1.73 2.85
CA PHE A 45 -10.40 -1.11 1.82
C PHE A 45 -10.73 -2.08 0.69
N ASP A 46 -9.81 -2.96 0.31
CA ASP A 46 -10.10 -4.00 -0.67
C ASP A 46 -11.21 -4.95 -0.20
N GLY A 47 -11.18 -5.38 1.06
CA GLY A 47 -12.25 -6.19 1.65
C GLY A 47 -13.61 -5.49 1.62
N VAL A 48 -13.65 -4.20 1.98
CA VAL A 48 -14.88 -3.38 1.96
C VAL A 48 -15.42 -3.22 0.54
N PHE A 49 -14.57 -2.87 -0.43
CA PHE A 49 -14.99 -2.65 -1.81
C PHE A 49 -15.45 -3.93 -2.50
N VAL A 50 -14.78 -5.05 -2.23
CA VAL A 50 -15.21 -6.37 -2.71
C VAL A 50 -16.53 -6.77 -2.05
N GLY A 51 -16.66 -6.60 -0.74
CA GLY A 51 -17.89 -6.92 0.00
C GLY A 51 -19.11 -6.10 -0.44
N ALA A 52 -18.91 -4.81 -0.75
CA ALA A 52 -19.94 -3.93 -1.30
C ALA A 52 -20.15 -4.09 -2.82
N SER A 53 -19.43 -5.00 -3.48
CA SER A 53 -19.47 -5.22 -4.93
C SER A 53 -19.17 -3.98 -5.77
N TRP A 54 -18.34 -3.05 -5.26
CA TRP A 54 -17.94 -1.82 -5.95
C TRP A 54 -16.72 -2.03 -6.88
N THR A 55 -16.75 -3.08 -7.69
CA THR A 55 -15.64 -3.53 -8.53
C THR A 55 -15.16 -2.43 -9.51
N ARG A 56 -16.08 -1.63 -10.06
CA ARG A 56 -15.72 -0.56 -10.99
C ARG A 56 -14.86 0.52 -10.32
N ALA A 57 -15.23 0.93 -9.10
CA ALA A 57 -14.47 1.92 -8.34
C ALA A 57 -13.10 1.36 -7.92
N MET A 58 -13.04 0.08 -7.56
CA MET A 58 -11.80 -0.62 -7.26
C MET A 58 -10.84 -0.61 -8.46
N LEU A 59 -11.30 -0.99 -9.65
CA LEU A 59 -10.48 -1.01 -10.87
C LEU A 59 -9.96 0.38 -11.25
N ILE A 60 -10.77 1.43 -11.13
CA ILE A 60 -10.32 2.81 -11.39
C ILE A 60 -9.21 3.20 -10.40
N SER A 61 -9.40 2.92 -9.11
CA SER A 61 -8.39 3.22 -8.10
C SER A 61 -7.07 2.48 -8.34
N MET A 62 -7.12 1.20 -8.75
CA MET A 62 -5.92 0.44 -9.10
C MET A 62 -5.22 1.03 -10.33
N ARG A 63 -5.96 1.38 -11.39
CA ARG A 63 -5.35 1.98 -12.59
C ARG A 63 -4.64 3.29 -12.29
N CYS A 64 -5.27 4.17 -11.51
CA CYS A 64 -4.67 5.43 -11.07
C CYS A 64 -3.43 5.20 -10.19
N ALA A 65 -3.52 4.26 -9.24
CA ALA A 65 -2.39 3.91 -8.37
C ALA A 65 -1.21 3.35 -9.16
N THR A 66 -1.45 2.44 -10.11
CA THR A 66 -0.41 1.89 -10.98
C THR A 66 0.24 2.99 -11.81
N ALA A 67 -0.53 3.89 -12.42
CA ALA A 67 0.01 5.00 -13.20
C ALA A 67 0.90 5.93 -12.34
N ALA A 68 0.43 6.31 -11.14
CA ALA A 68 1.19 7.14 -10.21
C ALA A 68 2.50 6.46 -9.77
N SER A 69 2.45 5.15 -9.52
CA SER A 69 3.60 4.38 -9.03
C SER A 69 4.63 4.14 -10.12
N SER A 70 4.20 3.88 -11.36
CA SER A 70 5.09 3.78 -12.51
C SER A 70 5.79 5.12 -12.79
N MET A 71 5.08 6.24 -12.66
CA MET A 71 5.66 7.57 -12.83
C MET A 71 6.67 7.89 -11.71
N SER A 72 6.33 7.55 -10.46
CA SER A 72 7.25 7.63 -9.32
C SER A 72 8.50 6.78 -9.55
N LEU A 73 8.34 5.55 -10.03
CA LEU A 73 9.47 4.64 -10.25
C LEU A 73 10.40 5.17 -11.34
N TRP A 74 9.84 5.72 -12.41
CA TRP A 74 10.62 6.34 -13.47
C TRP A 74 11.44 7.53 -12.95
N LEU A 75 10.85 8.38 -12.11
CA LEU A 75 11.54 9.54 -11.52
C LEU A 75 12.60 9.13 -10.48
N THR A 76 12.31 8.09 -9.70
CA THR A 76 13.16 7.61 -8.60
C THR A 76 14.11 6.50 -9.00
N TRP A 77 14.19 6.17 -10.29
CA TRP A 77 15.13 5.17 -10.80
C TRP A 77 16.60 5.41 -10.36
N PRO A 78 17.13 6.66 -10.33
CA PRO A 78 18.52 6.91 -9.95
C PRO A 78 18.87 6.55 -8.50
N ILE A 79 17.90 6.51 -7.59
CA ILE A 79 18.12 6.22 -6.17
C ILE A 79 18.02 4.72 -5.84
N GLY A 80 17.94 3.86 -6.86
CA GLY A 80 17.99 2.41 -6.72
C GLY A 80 16.87 1.86 -5.84
N ASN A 81 17.23 1.00 -4.87
CA ASN A 81 16.26 0.27 -4.06
C ASN A 81 15.33 1.18 -3.24
N HIS A 82 15.82 2.34 -2.80
CA HIS A 82 14.98 3.32 -2.10
C HIS A 82 13.86 3.87 -2.99
N GLY A 83 14.12 4.06 -4.28
CA GLY A 83 13.11 4.50 -5.25
C GLY A 83 12.05 3.43 -5.51
N LEU A 84 12.48 2.17 -5.55
CA LEU A 84 11.56 1.03 -5.66
C LEU A 84 10.61 0.96 -4.46
N TRP A 85 11.16 1.02 -3.24
CA TRP A 85 10.35 1.00 -2.03
C TRP A 85 9.41 2.20 -1.93
N LEU A 86 9.88 3.41 -2.26
CA LEU A 86 9.02 4.60 -2.29
C LEU A 86 7.86 4.42 -3.26
N SER A 87 8.14 3.94 -4.47
CA SER A 87 7.12 3.74 -5.50
C SER A 87 6.11 2.67 -5.11
N PHE A 88 6.55 1.62 -4.41
CA PHE A 88 5.67 0.60 -3.86
C PHE A 88 4.79 1.11 -2.71
N VAL A 89 5.35 1.89 -1.78
CA VAL A 89 4.56 2.52 -0.71
C VAL A 89 3.57 3.53 -1.29
N LEU A 90 3.99 4.31 -2.29
CA LEU A 90 3.12 5.26 -2.99
C LEU A 90 1.94 4.53 -3.65
N PHE A 91 2.17 3.37 -4.27
CA PHE A 91 1.10 2.53 -4.82
C PHE A 91 0.02 2.22 -3.79
N LEU A 92 0.44 1.72 -2.62
CA LEU A 92 -0.46 1.35 -1.52
C LEU A 92 -1.23 2.57 -1.01
N LEU A 93 -0.56 3.71 -0.84
CA LEU A 93 -1.17 4.94 -0.34
C LEU A 93 -2.13 5.58 -1.33
N VAL A 94 -1.76 5.70 -2.61
CA VAL A 94 -2.61 6.31 -3.65
C VAL A 94 -3.88 5.47 -3.83
N ARG A 95 -3.76 4.15 -3.89
CA ARG A 95 -4.91 3.25 -3.99
C ARG A 95 -5.86 3.43 -2.81
N THR A 96 -5.33 3.35 -1.60
CA THR A 96 -6.09 3.51 -0.34
C THR A 96 -6.76 4.89 -0.28
N GLY A 97 -6.02 5.95 -0.62
CA GLY A 97 -6.51 7.32 -0.61
C GLY A 97 -7.64 7.55 -1.62
N LEU A 98 -7.53 6.97 -2.83
CA LEU A 98 -8.59 7.03 -3.83
C LEU A 98 -9.84 6.26 -3.40
N GLN A 99 -9.69 5.06 -2.84
CA GLN A 99 -10.81 4.29 -2.29
C GLN A 99 -11.51 5.06 -1.16
N LEU A 100 -10.74 5.63 -0.24
CA LEU A 100 -11.27 6.46 0.85
C LEU A 100 -12.02 7.70 0.32
N ALA A 101 -11.49 8.38 -0.71
CA ALA A 101 -12.12 9.53 -1.32
C ALA A 101 -13.42 9.19 -2.09
N LEU A 102 -13.50 7.99 -2.68
CA LEU A 102 -14.68 7.52 -3.40
C LEU A 102 -15.77 6.97 -2.48
N MET A 103 -15.39 6.47 -1.30
CA MET A 103 -16.29 5.85 -0.32
C MET A 103 -17.55 6.68 0.02
N PRO A 104 -17.48 7.99 0.37
CA PRO A 104 -18.68 8.76 0.72
C PRO A 104 -19.66 8.90 -0.44
N ARG A 105 -19.16 8.95 -1.69
CA ARG A 105 -20.02 8.99 -2.89
C ARG A 105 -20.72 7.66 -3.13
N LEU A 106 -19.99 6.55 -2.99
CA LEU A 106 -20.51 5.20 -3.18
C LEU A 106 -21.53 4.83 -2.09
N LEU A 107 -21.27 5.20 -0.84
CA LEU A 107 -22.22 5.06 0.27
C LEU A 107 -23.54 5.78 -0.04
N ARG A 108 -23.48 7.05 -0.48
CA ARG A 108 -24.69 7.79 -0.85
C ARG A 108 -25.46 7.12 -1.98
N GLN A 109 -24.79 6.64 -3.02
CA GLN A 109 -25.45 5.99 -4.15
C GLN A 109 -26.12 4.67 -3.76
N SER A 110 -25.43 3.83 -2.98
CA SER A 110 -25.95 2.51 -2.57
C SER A 110 -27.07 2.59 -1.53
N PHE A 111 -27.04 3.58 -0.64
CA PHE A 111 -28.05 3.74 0.41
C PHE A 111 -29.18 4.73 0.06
N ALA A 112 -28.99 5.66 -0.88
CA ALA A 112 -30.09 6.51 -1.36
C ALA A 112 -31.16 5.71 -2.13
N SER A 113 -30.79 4.60 -2.76
CA SER A 113 -31.73 3.66 -3.38
C SER A 113 -32.53 2.81 -2.38
N ALA A 114 -32.23 2.89 -1.07
CA ALA A 114 -32.86 2.08 -0.03
C ALA A 114 -33.94 2.84 0.77
N LEU A 115 -34.14 4.13 0.53
CA LEU A 115 -35.23 4.89 1.18
C LEU A 115 -36.54 4.68 0.41
N PRO A 116 -37.62 4.22 1.07
CA PRO A 116 -38.94 4.16 0.44
C PRO A 116 -39.38 5.59 0.06
N GLN A 117 -39.81 5.75 -1.20
CA GLN A 117 -40.52 6.94 -1.69
C GLN A 117 -41.89 7.03 -1.03
#